data_AF-A0A430HFC2-F1
#
_entry.id   AF-A0A430HFC2-F1
#
_cell.length_a   1.000
_cell.length_b   1.000
_cell.length_c   1.000
_cell.angle_alpha   90.00
_cell.angle_beta   90.00
_cell.angle_gamma   90.00
#
_symmetry.space_group_name_H-M   'P 1'
#
loop_
_entity.id
_entity.type
_entity.pdbx_description
1 polymer ?
#
loop_
_entity_poly.entity_id
_entity_poly.type
_entity_poly.pdbx_seq_one_letter_code
_entity_poly.pdbx_strand_id
1 'polypeptide(L)'
;MLTMLAVLYAGLHSAQAADRQGLMPLHHGTIAKDHMQQPEKKILLDLKTFRSGRDVKALSRAIREMSSIENAIPALTPPTPAKDKFSLWLIIFDAIDSELAPNDDDTKQASLNVVPPLATGLPPGVSPEAIKDPALRAEYEAALAANDARNRRLSYQHRLRTEEQFAEDSLLDLVRVASQPELADLRSRVAQSPLQAQRKIRLTELLTPTR
;
A
#
# COMPACT_ATOMS: atom_id res chain seq x y z
N MET A 1 -62.92 33.04 -31.06
CA MET A 1 -64.30 32.67 -30.69
C MET A 1 -64.27 32.10 -29.28
N LEU A 2 -64.89 32.82 -28.35
CA LEU A 2 -65.07 32.48 -26.95
C LEU A 2 -66.28 31.54 -26.83
N THR A 3 -66.14 30.42 -26.12
CA THR A 3 -67.31 29.78 -25.51
C THR A 3 -66.90 29.10 -24.20
N MET A 4 -67.33 29.72 -23.10
CA MET A 4 -67.43 29.13 -21.77
C MET A 4 -68.46 27.99 -21.80
N LEU A 5 -68.23 26.94 -20.99
CA LEU A 5 -69.32 26.37 -20.20
C LEU A 5 -68.76 25.67 -18.96
N ALA A 6 -69.18 26.16 -17.79
CA ALA A 6 -68.97 25.57 -16.49
C ALA A 6 -70.13 24.62 -16.18
N VAL A 7 -69.85 23.48 -15.54
CA VAL A 7 -70.85 22.72 -14.77
C VAL A 7 -70.20 22.29 -13.45
N LEU A 8 -70.80 22.81 -12.38
CA LEU A 8 -70.64 22.42 -10.99
C LEU A 8 -71.22 21.02 -10.76
N TYR A 9 -70.52 20.18 -9.99
CA TYR A 9 -71.20 19.18 -9.17
C TYR A 9 -70.50 19.04 -7.82
N ALA A 10 -71.23 19.44 -6.78
CA ALA A 10 -70.90 19.22 -5.39
C ALA A 10 -71.35 17.80 -4.99
N GLY A 11 -70.54 17.13 -4.19
CA GLY A 11 -70.89 15.87 -3.54
C GLY A 11 -70.06 15.70 -2.28
N LEU A 12 -70.63 16.11 -1.15
CA LEU A 12 -70.16 15.77 0.20
C LEU A 12 -70.18 14.25 0.38
N HIS A 13 -69.10 13.67 0.89
CA HIS A 13 -69.17 12.49 1.76
C HIS A 13 -68.25 12.69 2.96
N SER A 14 -68.81 12.42 4.13
CA SER A 14 -68.26 12.61 5.45
C SER A 14 -67.22 11.53 5.83
N ALA A 15 -66.22 11.99 6.58
CA ALA A 15 -65.52 11.36 7.70
C ALA A 15 -65.35 9.84 7.76
N GLN A 16 -64.08 9.40 7.78
CA GLN A 16 -63.63 8.43 8.79
C GLN A 16 -62.16 8.63 9.13
N ALA A 17 -61.88 8.65 10.43
CA ALA A 17 -60.57 8.80 11.04
C ALA A 17 -59.88 7.44 11.26
N ALA A 18 -58.55 7.45 11.18
CA ALA A 18 -57.52 6.43 11.49
C ALA A 18 -56.57 6.43 10.29
N ASP A 19 -55.28 6.70 10.37
CA ASP A 19 -54.32 6.23 11.35
C ASP A 19 -53.06 7.12 11.23
N ARG A 20 -52.49 7.52 12.36
CA ARG A 20 -51.20 8.22 12.42
C ARG A 20 -50.27 7.27 13.16
N GLN A 21 -49.31 6.67 12.45
CA GLN A 21 -47.91 6.55 12.87
C GLN A 21 -47.12 5.71 11.85
N GLY A 22 -46.00 6.23 11.38
CA GLY A 22 -44.89 5.38 10.91
C GLY A 22 -44.49 5.43 9.43
N LEU A 23 -44.60 6.57 8.73
CA LEU A 23 -43.76 6.80 7.54
C LEU A 23 -42.55 7.65 7.95
N MET A 24 -41.48 6.96 8.35
CA MET A 24 -40.15 7.53 8.32
C MET A 24 -39.73 7.66 6.84
N PRO A 25 -39.36 8.85 6.34
CA PRO A 25 -38.65 8.92 5.10
C PRO A 25 -37.31 8.20 5.30
N LEU A 26 -37.09 7.12 4.56
CA LEU A 26 -35.77 6.54 4.38
C LEU A 26 -34.90 7.60 3.71
N HIS A 27 -34.26 8.43 4.53
CA HIS A 27 -33.09 9.20 4.15
C HIS A 27 -32.01 8.18 3.78
N HIS A 28 -31.97 7.77 2.51
CA HIS A 28 -30.77 7.21 1.92
C HIS A 28 -29.78 8.37 1.77
N GLY A 29 -29.13 8.67 2.90
CA GLY A 29 -28.05 9.62 2.99
C GLY A 29 -27.01 9.29 1.95
N THR A 30 -26.83 10.22 1.02
CA THR A 30 -25.73 10.25 0.07
C THR A 30 -24.45 10.57 0.85
N ILE A 31 -23.93 9.62 1.64
CA ILE A 31 -22.71 9.79 2.49
C ILE A 31 -21.47 9.14 1.83
N ALA A 32 -21.59 8.53 0.64
CA ALA A 32 -20.48 7.79 0.04
C ALA A 32 -19.38 8.65 -0.61
N LYS A 33 -19.58 9.97 -0.80
CA LYS A 33 -18.65 10.77 -1.64
C LYS A 33 -17.50 11.46 -0.90
N ASP A 34 -17.56 11.59 0.42
CA ASP A 34 -16.52 12.33 1.18
C ASP A 34 -15.50 11.39 1.88
N HIS A 35 -15.86 10.12 2.09
CA HIS A 35 -15.02 9.19 2.84
C HIS A 35 -13.78 8.67 2.09
N MET A 36 -13.76 8.63 0.75
CA MET A 36 -12.58 8.15 0.00
C MET A 36 -11.43 9.15 -0.01
N GLN A 37 -11.68 10.47 0.06
CA GLN A 37 -10.60 11.45 -0.06
C GLN A 37 -9.66 11.48 1.14
N GLN A 38 -10.07 10.96 2.30
CA GLN A 38 -9.25 10.95 3.52
C GLN A 38 -8.21 9.82 3.57
N PRO A 39 -8.58 8.53 3.39
CA PRO A 39 -7.61 7.44 3.44
C PRO A 39 -6.58 7.53 2.31
N GLU A 40 -6.97 7.95 1.11
CA GLU A 40 -6.03 8.15 -0.01
C GLU A 40 -4.96 9.19 0.30
N LYS A 41 -5.37 10.37 0.83
CA LYS A 41 -4.43 11.42 1.25
C LYS A 41 -3.48 10.91 2.33
N LYS A 42 -3.99 10.13 3.28
CA LYS A 42 -3.19 9.53 4.34
C LYS A 42 -2.17 8.54 3.80
N ILE A 43 -2.57 7.66 2.88
CA ILE A 43 -1.67 6.71 2.19
C ILE A 43 -0.55 7.46 1.49
N LEU A 44 -0.88 8.48 0.68
CA LEU A 44 0.12 9.26 -0.05
C LEU A 44 1.07 10.01 0.90
N LEU A 45 0.58 10.50 2.04
CA LEU A 45 1.40 11.13 3.07
C LEU A 45 2.35 10.13 3.76
N ASP A 46 1.85 8.95 4.11
CA ASP A 46 2.64 7.87 4.69
C ASP A 46 3.72 7.40 3.69
N LEU A 47 3.40 7.29 2.39
CA LEU A 47 4.38 6.96 1.35
C LEU A 47 5.43 8.05 1.15
N LYS A 48 5.04 9.34 1.23
CA LYS A 48 6.00 10.45 1.21
C LYS A 48 6.95 10.39 2.42
N THR A 49 6.41 10.07 3.59
CA THR A 49 7.18 9.90 4.83
C THR A 49 8.17 8.75 4.69
N PHE A 50 7.72 7.62 4.14
CA PHE A 50 8.56 6.48 3.83
C PHE A 50 9.71 6.87 2.88
N ARG A 51 9.42 7.50 1.73
CA ARG A 51 10.46 7.89 0.76
C ARG A 51 11.47 8.88 1.32
N SER A 52 11.04 9.80 2.17
CA SER A 52 11.93 10.85 2.72
C SER A 52 12.81 10.35 3.87
N GLY A 53 12.30 9.42 4.69
CA GLY A 53 12.95 8.97 5.92
C GLY A 53 13.35 7.50 5.94
N ARG A 54 13.06 6.73 4.88
CA ARG A 54 13.13 5.26 4.86
C ARG A 54 12.34 4.62 6.01
N ASP A 55 11.25 5.26 6.44
CA ASP A 55 10.43 4.79 7.57
C ASP A 55 9.52 3.64 7.14
N VAL A 56 10.00 2.41 7.29
CA VAL A 56 9.23 1.19 6.98
C VAL A 56 7.92 1.12 7.78
N LYS A 57 7.82 1.76 8.97
CA LYS A 57 6.55 1.80 9.70
C LYS A 57 5.52 2.64 8.96
N ALA A 58 5.93 3.71 8.29
CA ALA A 58 5.05 4.50 7.43
C ALA A 58 4.56 3.69 6.23
N LEU A 59 5.44 2.93 5.58
CA LEU A 59 5.04 1.99 4.52
C LEU A 59 4.01 0.97 5.04
N SER A 60 4.26 0.34 6.19
CA SER A 60 3.32 -0.64 6.78
C SER A 60 1.96 -0.03 7.09
N ARG A 61 1.91 1.23 7.55
CA ARG A 61 0.64 1.96 7.75
C ARG A 61 -0.07 2.22 6.43
N ALA A 62 0.65 2.63 5.38
CA ALA A 62 0.08 2.84 4.06
C ALA A 62 -0.57 1.56 3.51
N ILE A 63 0.12 0.41 3.62
CA ILE A 63 -0.40 -0.89 3.16
C ILE A 63 -1.67 -1.27 3.95
N ARG A 64 -1.67 -1.15 5.28
CA ARG A 64 -2.86 -1.48 6.11
C ARG A 64 -4.05 -0.57 5.82
N GLU A 65 -3.80 0.72 5.64
CA GLU A 65 -4.84 1.67 5.28
C GLU A 65 -5.43 1.30 3.92
N MET A 66 -4.58 0.93 2.96
CA MET A 66 -5.00 0.49 1.62
C MET A 66 -5.92 -0.74 1.68
N SER A 67 -5.59 -1.72 2.52
CA SER A 67 -6.42 -2.90 2.74
C SER A 67 -7.76 -2.59 3.42
N SER A 68 -7.83 -1.48 4.17
CA SER A 68 -9.01 -1.06 4.94
C SER A 68 -9.98 -0.20 4.12
N ILE A 69 -9.58 0.30 2.94
CA ILE A 69 -10.50 0.97 2.01
C ILE A 69 -11.50 -0.07 1.51
N GLU A 70 -12.79 0.11 1.85
CA GLU A 70 -13.88 -0.74 1.37
C GLU A 70 -13.84 -0.87 -0.16
N ASN A 71 -14.23 -2.04 -0.69
CA ASN A 71 -14.26 -2.34 -2.12
C ASN A 71 -15.38 -1.58 -2.87
N ALA A 72 -15.80 -0.41 -2.38
CA ALA A 72 -16.59 0.53 -3.14
C ALA A 72 -15.71 1.06 -4.26
N ILE A 73 -15.56 0.28 -5.34
CA ILE A 73 -15.10 0.73 -6.64
C ILE A 73 -16.37 1.13 -7.38
N PRO A 74 -16.91 2.36 -7.21
CA PRO A 74 -17.91 2.83 -8.13
C PRO A 74 -17.26 2.83 -9.51
N ALA A 75 -17.86 2.14 -10.47
CA ALA A 75 -17.47 2.17 -11.88
C ALA A 75 -17.51 3.64 -12.36
N LEU A 76 -16.37 4.33 -12.30
CA LEU A 76 -16.25 5.74 -12.66
C LEU A 76 -15.72 5.84 -14.08
N THR A 77 -16.61 6.27 -14.96
CA THR A 77 -16.29 6.86 -16.25
C THR A 77 -16.00 8.36 -16.05
N PRO A 78 -14.89 8.93 -16.56
CA PRO A 78 -13.64 8.32 -17.03
C PRO A 78 -12.56 8.23 -15.92
N PRO A 79 -11.58 7.31 -16.05
CA PRO A 79 -10.55 7.07 -15.05
C PRO A 79 -9.58 8.24 -14.97
N THR A 80 -9.58 8.95 -13.84
CA THR A 80 -8.44 9.79 -13.46
C THR A 80 -7.42 8.87 -12.79
N PRO A 81 -6.14 8.82 -13.22
CA PRO A 81 -5.19 7.76 -12.87
C PRO A 81 -4.84 7.64 -11.37
N ALA A 82 -5.28 8.55 -10.51
CA ALA A 82 -4.93 8.61 -9.09
C ALA A 82 -6.09 8.30 -8.12
N LYS A 83 -7.24 7.79 -8.58
CA LYS A 83 -8.48 7.71 -7.76
C LYS A 83 -9.07 6.32 -7.56
N ASP A 84 -8.41 5.26 -8.03
CA ASP A 84 -8.88 3.90 -7.77
C ASP A 84 -7.86 3.09 -6.95
N LYS A 85 -8.40 2.08 -6.28
CA LYS A 85 -7.68 1.19 -5.36
C LYS A 85 -6.51 0.48 -6.05
N PHE A 86 -6.62 0.18 -7.35
CA PHE A 86 -5.55 -0.45 -8.11
C PHE A 86 -4.38 0.49 -8.37
N SER A 87 -4.65 1.73 -8.76
CA SER A 87 -3.59 2.73 -8.92
C SER A 87 -2.82 2.97 -7.62
N LEU A 88 -3.48 3.00 -6.47
CA LEU A 88 -2.81 3.17 -5.18
C LEU A 88 -1.92 1.98 -4.83
N TRP A 89 -2.35 0.75 -5.12
CA TRP A 89 -1.49 -0.43 -4.99
C TRP A 89 -0.23 -0.33 -5.85
N LEU A 90 -0.36 0.12 -7.11
CA LEU A 90 0.80 0.29 -7.98
C LEU A 90 1.76 1.38 -7.45
N ILE A 91 1.26 2.44 -6.83
CA ILE A 91 2.08 3.48 -6.19
C ILE A 91 2.82 2.93 -4.95
N ILE A 92 2.17 2.07 -4.16
CA ILE A 92 2.82 1.37 -3.03
C ILE A 92 3.96 0.49 -3.53
N PHE A 93 3.70 -0.32 -4.56
CA PHE A 93 4.72 -1.19 -5.16
C PHE A 93 5.88 -0.40 -5.78
N ASP A 94 5.60 0.72 -6.44
CA ASP A 94 6.62 1.63 -6.96
C ASP A 94 7.48 2.21 -5.84
N ALA A 95 6.87 2.58 -4.71
CA ALA A 95 7.61 3.04 -3.54
C ALA A 95 8.56 1.94 -3.00
N ILE A 96 8.10 0.69 -2.91
CA ILE A 96 8.94 -0.44 -2.48
C ILE A 96 10.09 -0.65 -3.48
N ASP A 97 9.78 -0.71 -4.78
CA ASP A 97 10.74 -0.93 -5.87
C ASP A 97 11.83 0.14 -5.95
N SER A 98 11.51 1.37 -5.55
CA SER A 98 12.49 2.46 -5.56
C SER A 98 13.61 2.30 -4.50
N GLU A 99 13.36 1.51 -3.44
CA GLU A 99 14.33 1.29 -2.36
C GLU A 99 14.85 -0.16 -2.33
N LEU A 100 14.14 -1.12 -2.92
CA LEU A 100 14.53 -2.52 -2.94
C LEU A 100 15.68 -2.76 -3.93
N ALA A 101 16.77 -3.35 -3.44
CA ALA A 101 17.90 -3.71 -4.29
C ALA A 101 17.58 -5.00 -5.09
N PRO A 102 17.62 -4.97 -6.44
CA PRO A 102 17.14 -6.08 -7.28
C PRO A 102 17.93 -7.38 -7.11
N ASN A 103 19.19 -7.28 -6.68
CA ASN A 103 20.12 -8.41 -6.52
C ASN A 103 20.65 -8.50 -5.08
N ASP A 104 19.93 -8.01 -4.07
CA ASP A 104 20.38 -8.24 -2.70
C ASP A 104 20.20 -9.73 -2.40
N ASP A 105 21.33 -10.43 -2.40
CA ASP A 105 21.41 -11.85 -2.12
C ASP A 105 20.89 -12.12 -0.70
N ASP A 106 19.66 -12.62 -0.62
CA ASP A 106 18.98 -12.96 0.65
C ASP A 106 19.73 -14.04 1.45
N THR A 107 20.73 -14.70 0.85
CA THR A 107 21.59 -15.64 1.57
C THR A 107 22.70 -14.96 2.37
N LYS A 108 22.94 -13.65 2.15
CA LYS A 108 23.94 -12.88 2.91
C LYS A 108 23.48 -12.66 4.33
N GLN A 109 24.07 -13.43 5.24
CA GLN A 109 23.82 -13.31 6.67
C GLN A 109 24.50 -12.06 7.24
N ALA A 110 23.83 -11.41 8.18
CA ALA A 110 24.45 -10.37 8.99
C ALA A 110 25.62 -10.97 9.77
N SER A 111 26.78 -10.32 9.69
CA SER A 111 27.94 -10.76 10.46
C SER A 111 27.94 -10.05 11.81
N LEU A 112 27.81 -10.84 12.88
CA LEU A 112 27.77 -10.30 14.25
C LEU A 112 29.14 -9.77 14.69
N ASN A 113 30.23 -10.43 14.28
CA ASN A 113 31.58 -10.11 14.71
C ASN A 113 32.49 -9.87 13.51
N VAL A 114 33.30 -8.82 13.58
CA VAL A 114 34.39 -8.58 12.64
C VAL A 114 35.67 -9.18 13.21
N VAL A 115 36.48 -9.78 12.35
CA VAL A 115 37.77 -10.34 12.72
C VAL A 115 38.82 -9.21 12.68
N PRO A 116 39.60 -9.00 13.75
CA PRO A 116 40.74 -8.08 13.73
C PRO A 116 41.78 -8.44 12.68
N PRO A 117 42.66 -7.51 12.28
CA PRO A 117 43.79 -7.82 11.43
C PRO A 117 44.60 -8.98 12.00
N LEU A 118 44.98 -9.94 11.14
CA LEU A 118 45.63 -11.19 11.57
C LEU A 118 46.91 -10.95 12.38
N ALA A 119 47.64 -9.87 12.08
CA ALA A 119 48.85 -9.46 12.79
C ALA A 119 48.64 -9.18 14.29
N THR A 120 47.39 -8.94 14.71
CA THR A 120 47.06 -8.73 16.14
C THR A 120 46.97 -10.03 16.92
N GLY A 121 46.69 -11.17 16.26
CA GLY A 121 46.45 -12.46 16.91
C GLY A 121 45.23 -12.50 17.82
N LEU A 122 44.34 -11.51 17.75
CA LEU A 122 43.17 -11.39 18.62
C LEU A 122 41.94 -12.09 18.02
N PRO A 123 41.03 -12.61 18.87
CA PRO A 123 39.81 -13.25 18.40
C PRO A 123 38.80 -12.23 17.84
N PRO A 124 37.83 -12.68 17.01
CA PRO A 124 36.73 -11.83 16.53
C PRO A 124 35.92 -11.21 17.67
N GLY A 125 35.45 -9.97 17.48
CA GLY A 125 34.58 -9.27 18.45
C GLY A 125 35.30 -8.63 19.64
N VAL A 126 36.63 -8.63 19.66
CA VAL A 126 37.44 -7.87 20.61
C VAL A 126 37.23 -6.35 20.45
N SER A 127 37.35 -5.60 21.54
CA SER A 127 37.34 -4.12 21.51
C SER A 127 38.55 -3.56 20.73
N PRO A 128 38.40 -2.51 19.91
CA PRO A 128 39.51 -1.85 19.22
C PRO A 128 40.65 -1.41 20.16
N GLU A 129 40.33 -1.07 21.41
CA GLU A 129 41.31 -0.64 22.43
C GLU A 129 42.34 -1.75 22.76
N ALA A 130 42.01 -3.02 22.53
CA ALA A 130 42.94 -4.12 22.73
C ALA A 130 44.04 -4.18 21.65
N ILE A 131 43.83 -3.55 20.50
CA ILE A 131 44.83 -3.47 19.42
C ILE A 131 45.81 -2.35 19.74
N LYS A 132 47.06 -2.68 20.08
CA LYS A 132 48.06 -1.70 20.50
C LYS A 132 48.57 -0.82 19.36
N ASP A 133 48.74 -1.40 18.18
CA ASP A 133 49.20 -0.69 16.99
C ASP A 133 48.09 0.25 16.48
N PRO A 134 48.32 1.58 16.41
CA PRO A 134 47.32 2.54 15.98
C PRO A 134 46.88 2.36 14.52
N ALA A 135 47.76 1.86 13.63
CA ALA A 135 47.41 1.63 12.23
C ALA A 135 46.46 0.43 12.10
N LEU A 136 46.78 -0.68 12.78
CA LEU A 136 45.91 -1.87 12.82
C LEU A 136 44.57 -1.59 13.53
N ARG A 137 44.58 -0.72 14.55
CA ARG A 137 43.35 -0.29 15.22
C ARG A 137 42.44 0.48 14.27
N ALA A 138 42.99 1.45 13.53
CA ALA A 138 42.24 2.25 12.57
C ALA A 138 41.62 1.38 11.45
N GLU A 139 42.38 0.40 10.93
CA GLU A 139 41.86 -0.57 9.96
C GLU A 139 40.68 -1.37 10.52
N TYR A 140 40.81 -1.87 11.75
CA TYR A 140 39.75 -2.64 12.40
C TYR A 140 38.49 -1.79 12.69
N GLU A 141 38.65 -0.55 13.15
CA GLU A 141 37.54 0.38 13.36
C GLU A 141 36.80 0.69 12.05
N ALA A 142 37.53 0.89 10.95
CA ALA A 142 36.92 1.05 9.63
C ALA A 142 36.14 -0.20 9.19
N ALA A 143 36.68 -1.39 9.45
CA ALA A 143 36.01 -2.65 9.15
C ALA A 143 34.73 -2.85 10.00
N LEU A 144 34.75 -2.47 11.28
CA LEU A 144 33.57 -2.46 12.15
C LEU A 144 32.50 -1.50 11.62
N ALA A 145 32.86 -0.27 11.29
CA ALA A 145 31.92 0.72 10.74
C ALA A 145 31.29 0.25 9.41
N ALA A 146 32.10 -0.36 8.53
CA ALA A 146 31.61 -0.93 7.28
C ALA A 146 30.65 -2.12 7.51
N ASN A 147 30.96 -2.98 8.48
CA ASN A 147 30.09 -4.08 8.88
C ASN A 147 28.75 -3.59 9.44
N ASP A 148 28.78 -2.56 10.30
CA ASP A 148 27.58 -1.97 10.86
C ASP A 148 26.69 -1.34 9.78
N ALA A 149 27.27 -0.59 8.85
CA ALA A 149 26.53 -0.02 7.72
C ALA A 149 25.90 -1.11 6.85
N ARG A 150 26.66 -2.19 6.57
CA ARG A 150 26.16 -3.36 5.84
C ARG A 150 25.00 -4.03 6.57
N ASN A 151 25.14 -4.31 7.87
CA ASN A 151 24.12 -4.97 8.67
C ASN A 151 22.83 -4.14 8.77
N ARG A 152 22.95 -2.81 8.92
CA ARG A 152 21.80 -1.90 8.88
C ARG A 152 21.08 -1.95 7.52
N ARG A 153 21.84 -1.98 6.42
CA ARG A 153 21.26 -2.11 5.08
C ARG A 153 20.56 -3.45 4.89
N LEU A 154 21.19 -4.56 5.28
CA LEU A 154 20.58 -5.89 5.19
C LEU A 154 19.29 -5.96 6.00
N SER A 155 19.30 -5.47 7.25
CA SER A 155 18.10 -5.43 8.09
C SER A 155 16.98 -4.59 7.46
N TYR A 156 17.32 -3.44 6.86
CA TYR A 156 16.36 -2.60 6.16
C TYR A 156 15.74 -3.31 4.94
N GLN A 157 16.57 -3.94 4.09
CA GLN A 157 16.11 -4.66 2.90
C GLN A 157 15.25 -5.87 3.27
N HIS A 158 15.62 -6.61 4.32
CA HIS A 158 14.80 -7.69 4.83
C HIS A 158 13.40 -7.21 5.27
N ARG A 159 13.33 -6.10 6.00
CA ARG A 159 12.04 -5.50 6.40
C ARG A 159 11.22 -5.04 5.20
N LEU A 160 11.85 -4.46 4.17
CA LEU A 160 11.15 -4.11 2.93
C LEU A 160 10.57 -5.34 2.23
N ARG A 161 11.30 -6.46 2.19
CA ARG A 161 10.78 -7.73 1.63
C ARG A 161 9.61 -8.27 2.43
N THR A 162 9.61 -8.11 3.76
CA THR A 162 8.45 -8.47 4.58
C THR A 162 7.22 -7.62 4.23
N GLU A 163 7.38 -6.29 4.10
CA GLU A 163 6.27 -5.41 3.70
C GLU A 163 5.83 -5.65 2.24
N GLU A 164 6.76 -5.99 1.35
CA GLU A 164 6.45 -6.43 -0.01
C GLU A 164 5.51 -7.64 0.00
N GLN A 165 5.89 -8.71 0.72
CA GLN A 165 5.06 -9.91 0.82
C GLN A 165 3.68 -9.57 1.38
N PHE A 166 3.63 -8.74 2.43
CA PHE A 166 2.37 -8.31 3.02
C PHE A 166 1.49 -7.50 2.05
N ALA A 167 2.09 -6.67 1.20
CA ALA A 167 1.38 -5.94 0.14
C ALA A 167 0.87 -6.88 -0.96
N GLU A 168 1.65 -7.87 -1.38
CA GLU A 168 1.24 -8.89 -2.36
C GLU A 168 0.08 -9.74 -1.84
N ASP A 169 0.16 -10.19 -0.58
CA ASP A 169 -0.92 -10.95 0.08
C ASP A 169 -2.20 -10.11 0.19
N SER A 170 -2.07 -8.83 0.54
CA SER A 170 -3.21 -7.90 0.63
C SER A 170 -3.84 -7.62 -0.74
N LEU A 171 -3.04 -7.53 -1.80
CA LEU A 171 -3.55 -7.41 -3.16
C LEU A 171 -4.30 -8.68 -3.59
N LEU A 172 -3.81 -9.86 -3.20
CA LEU A 172 -4.46 -11.13 -3.53
C LEU A 172 -5.90 -11.19 -3.01
N ASP A 173 -6.17 -10.67 -1.81
CA ASP A 173 -7.52 -10.59 -1.27
C ASP A 173 -8.47 -9.72 -2.10
N LEU A 174 -7.95 -8.62 -2.67
CA LEU A 174 -8.70 -7.79 -3.62
C LEU A 174 -8.94 -8.52 -4.95
N VAL A 175 -7.93 -9.23 -5.45
CA VAL A 175 -7.99 -9.97 -6.71
C VAL A 175 -9.03 -11.08 -6.65
N ARG A 176 -9.19 -11.74 -5.50
CA ARG A 176 -10.20 -12.79 -5.27
C ARG A 176 -11.64 -12.33 -5.47
N VAL A 177 -11.92 -11.06 -5.24
CA VAL A 177 -13.28 -10.48 -5.36
C VAL A 177 -13.46 -9.61 -6.60
N ALA A 178 -12.39 -9.36 -7.35
CA ALA A 178 -12.43 -8.54 -8.56
C ALA A 178 -13.05 -9.30 -9.75
N SER A 179 -13.75 -8.57 -10.59
CA SER A 179 -14.31 -9.07 -11.84
C SER A 179 -13.24 -9.26 -12.93
N GLN A 180 -13.53 -10.09 -13.93
CA GLN A 180 -12.59 -10.32 -15.05
C GLN A 180 -12.19 -9.04 -15.81
N PRO A 181 -13.10 -8.08 -16.09
CA PRO A 181 -12.72 -6.80 -16.69
C PRO A 181 -11.75 -5.99 -15.82
N GLU A 182 -11.95 -5.96 -14.49
CA GLU A 182 -11.06 -5.27 -13.56
C GLU A 182 -9.67 -5.91 -13.51
N LEU A 183 -9.60 -7.24 -13.51
CA LEU A 183 -8.33 -7.96 -13.58
C LEU A 183 -7.61 -7.76 -14.92
N ALA A 184 -8.34 -7.63 -16.02
CA ALA A 184 -7.76 -7.31 -17.32
C ALA A 184 -7.18 -5.88 -17.34
N ASP A 185 -7.93 -4.92 -16.79
CA ASP A 185 -7.47 -3.53 -16.64
C ASP A 185 -6.21 -3.45 -15.75
N LEU A 186 -6.23 -4.08 -14.57
CA LEU A 186 -5.08 -4.09 -13.67
C LEU A 186 -3.83 -4.72 -14.34
N ARG A 187 -3.98 -5.84 -15.07
CA ARG A 187 -2.85 -6.42 -15.82
C ARG A 187 -2.28 -5.45 -16.85
N SER A 188 -3.13 -4.71 -17.57
CA SER A 188 -2.67 -3.68 -18.51
C SER A 188 -1.87 -2.58 -17.79
N ARG A 189 -2.38 -2.12 -16.64
CA ARG A 189 -1.69 -1.11 -15.82
C ARG A 189 -0.36 -1.61 -15.27
N VAL A 190 -0.28 -2.86 -14.79
CA VAL A 190 0.98 -3.49 -14.35
C VAL A 190 2.00 -3.50 -15.49
N ALA A 191 1.59 -3.88 -16.71
CA ALA A 191 2.50 -3.90 -17.86
C ALA A 191 3.08 -2.51 -18.17
N GLN A 192 2.24 -1.47 -18.06
CA GLN A 192 2.60 -0.07 -18.35
C GLN A 192 3.29 0.66 -17.19
N SER A 193 3.22 0.11 -15.97
CA SER A 193 3.79 0.74 -14.76
C SER A 193 5.33 0.85 -14.80
N PRO A 194 5.95 1.71 -13.97
CA PRO A 194 7.40 1.79 -13.83
C PRO A 194 8.00 0.68 -12.93
N LEU A 195 7.20 -0.31 -12.50
CA LEU A 195 7.62 -1.37 -11.59
C LEU A 195 8.80 -2.19 -12.14
N GLN A 196 9.59 -2.77 -11.23
CA GLN A 196 10.68 -3.67 -11.59
C GLN A 196 10.17 -4.87 -12.40
N ALA A 197 10.96 -5.35 -13.35
CA ALA A 197 10.58 -6.45 -14.23
C ALA A 197 10.13 -7.71 -13.47
N GLN A 198 10.87 -8.08 -12.42
CA GLN A 198 10.53 -9.23 -11.58
C GLN A 198 9.18 -9.05 -10.87
N ARG A 199 8.88 -7.84 -10.39
CA ARG A 199 7.57 -7.54 -9.79
C ARG A 199 6.46 -7.61 -10.83
N LYS A 200 6.66 -7.07 -12.03
CA LYS A 200 5.66 -7.17 -13.11
C LYS A 200 5.31 -8.62 -13.43
N ILE A 201 6.30 -9.52 -13.46
CA ILE A 201 6.10 -10.95 -13.65
C ILE A 201 5.24 -11.52 -12.51
N ARG A 202 5.67 -11.36 -11.25
CA ARG A 202 4.93 -11.85 -10.07
C ARG A 202 3.49 -11.34 -10.01
N LEU A 203 3.28 -10.05 -10.22
CA LEU A 203 1.94 -9.46 -10.23
C LEU A 203 1.11 -10.00 -11.40
N THR A 204 1.69 -10.21 -12.58
CA THR A 204 0.95 -10.80 -13.71
C THR A 204 0.52 -12.24 -13.42
N GLU A 205 1.38 -13.02 -12.78
CA GLU A 205 1.08 -14.39 -12.32
C GLU A 205 -0.05 -14.38 -11.28
N LEU A 206 0.04 -13.50 -10.27
CA LEU A 206 -0.97 -13.34 -9.22
C LEU A 206 -2.35 -12.97 -9.78
N LEU A 207 -2.39 -12.19 -10.86
CA LEU A 207 -3.61 -11.73 -11.52
C LEU A 207 -4.19 -12.73 -12.53
N THR A 208 -3.50 -13.85 -12.76
CA THR A 208 -3.98 -14.89 -13.66
C THR A 208 -4.75 -15.92 -12.83
N PRO A 209 -6.05 -16.17 -13.11
CA PRO A 209 -6.82 -17.15 -12.36
C PRO A 209 -6.21 -18.54 -12.53
N THR A 210 -5.77 -19.14 -11.43
CA THR A 210 -5.48 -20.58 -11.35
C THR A 210 -6.80 -21.32 -11.55
N ARG A 211 -6.87 -22.11 -12.62
CA ARG A 211 -8.03 -22.94 -12.97
C ARG A 211 -8.26 -24.06 -11.95
#